data_AF-A0A8I1N9M7-F1
#
_entry.id   AF-A0A8I1N9M7-F1
#
_cell.length_a   1.000
_cell.length_b   1.000
_cell.length_c   1.000
_cell.angle_alpha   90.00
_cell.angle_beta   90.00
_cell.angle_gamma   90.00
#
_symmetry.space_group_name_H-M   'P 1'
#
loop_
_entity.id
_entity.type
_entity.pdbx_description
1 polymer ?
#
loop_
_entity_poly.entity_id
_entity_poly.type
_entity_poly.pdbx_seq_one_letter_code
_entity_poly.pdbx_strand_id
1 'polypeptide(L)'
;MLSKNLDSKAPAYWVTHRRNLREQAYRELQKLIAGQDDRLEGERLAELANRIKFVMVSDLTPLLEGAATRPALIIVDEAHHAAAPSYRPVFANPWAAPVLLLTATPNRSDRLPIGIDEIAFTITYRELAERRAVLTPKFLDFPVDSFDWSTEAIDDLADYIVDRTSTDFTKVLVLAPRIDRVEEFYMALLDRLPDDHPLEVEDIGFVHGAANSLGIDNEDFLASFGNKPRAVLVSAQLLLEGFDDPSINAVVLTYPSTSVIRLMQAAGRCVRYSPDKRAAYVVQARNDSIAYHFDQRWLYQEIDDFLRPQLVDVEYASHSDLYEKARLFLEQHRVDGKQAQRALARIETLMPGETCRLFLYGLPYFGTTDRFDSESSWGVSLETADTSTMLRGVFNAFCSLGADLSDPSDFLLRDGTAYGIAKDLNAGSRWLEFTGLLTAAYFAKREVHGPSPIDTMGSRPFKPHGATTWLRYVSFTFRPAVPPALSEFLRDCHNAAQIEATYLEAPPQYATAVKVPLPLAGSEAFLLNASATAELTAALVDLRQKLAQAVPAEQFGALASYLASSNHLLLPARLLRRSEFLVDAAARAARVLTLTDNPNLETAKDPNHE
;
A
#
# COMPACT_ATOMS: atom_id res chain seq x y z
N MET A 1 27.25 -21.08 7.86
CA MET A 1 27.42 -22.34 7.08
C MET A 1 26.98 -23.53 7.92
N LEU A 2 26.05 -24.34 7.41
CA LEU A 2 25.57 -25.57 8.05
C LEU A 2 26.69 -26.63 8.05
N SER A 3 27.00 -27.22 9.21
CA SER A 3 27.89 -28.38 9.27
C SER A 3 27.17 -29.62 8.74
N LYS A 4 27.90 -30.49 8.03
CA LYS A 4 27.34 -31.73 7.49
C LYS A 4 26.86 -32.62 8.64
N ASN A 5 25.58 -32.99 8.66
CA ASN A 5 25.09 -33.95 9.64
C ASN A 5 25.72 -35.32 9.35
N LEU A 6 26.41 -35.87 10.34
CA LEU A 6 27.12 -37.15 10.25
C LEU A 6 26.18 -38.35 10.35
N ASP A 7 24.95 -38.15 10.83
CA ASP A 7 23.90 -39.17 10.83
C ASP A 7 23.18 -39.20 9.48
N SER A 8 23.50 -40.19 8.66
CA SER A 8 22.86 -40.42 7.36
C SER A 8 21.39 -40.85 7.48
N LYS A 9 20.93 -41.27 8.65
CA LYS A 9 19.54 -41.68 8.90
C LYS A 9 18.67 -40.57 9.47
N ALA A 10 19.26 -39.45 9.88
CA ALA A 10 18.52 -38.31 10.41
C ALA A 10 17.53 -37.76 9.37
N PRO A 11 16.24 -37.60 9.73
CA PRO A 11 15.21 -37.13 8.81
C PRO A 11 15.32 -35.62 8.56
N ALA A 12 14.81 -35.18 7.42
CA ALA A 12 14.51 -33.77 7.16
C ALA A 12 12.99 -33.57 7.19
N TYR A 13 12.53 -32.53 7.86
CA TYR A 13 11.10 -32.23 7.97
C TYR A 13 10.75 -31.09 7.03
N TRP A 14 9.86 -31.34 6.07
CA TRP A 14 9.27 -30.34 5.20
C TRP A 14 7.93 -29.91 5.77
N VAL A 15 7.88 -28.72 6.34
CA VAL A 15 6.77 -28.20 7.14
C VAL A 15 5.94 -27.23 6.30
N THR A 16 4.62 -27.43 6.33
CA THR A 16 3.64 -26.58 5.61
C THR A 16 2.44 -26.27 6.49
N HIS A 17 1.76 -25.14 6.28
CA HIS A 17 0.53 -24.77 7.03
C HIS A 17 -0.77 -25.23 6.36
N ARG A 18 -0.74 -25.60 5.07
CA ARG A 18 -1.91 -26.09 4.32
C ARG A 18 -1.69 -27.49 3.79
N ARG A 19 -2.75 -28.30 3.86
CA ARG A 19 -2.74 -29.68 3.33
C ARG A 19 -2.37 -29.74 1.85
N ASN A 20 -2.91 -28.82 1.04
CA ASN A 20 -2.64 -28.77 -0.40
C ASN A 20 -1.16 -28.50 -0.71
N LEU A 21 -0.50 -27.62 0.07
CA LEU A 21 0.94 -27.36 -0.08
C LEU A 21 1.77 -28.59 0.29
N ARG A 22 1.39 -29.30 1.36
CA ARG A 22 2.02 -30.57 1.75
C ARG A 22 1.96 -31.60 0.62
N GLU A 23 0.77 -31.76 0.03
CA GLU A 23 0.55 -32.71 -1.05
C GLU A 23 1.27 -32.29 -2.34
N GLN A 24 1.29 -30.99 -2.64
CA GLN A 24 2.04 -30.44 -3.77
C GLN A 24 3.55 -30.71 -3.63
N ALA A 25 4.15 -30.40 -2.48
CA ALA A 25 5.57 -30.63 -2.25
C ALA A 25 5.93 -32.13 -2.33
N TYR A 26 5.04 -33.00 -1.84
CA TYR A 26 5.19 -34.45 -2.01
C TYR A 26 5.15 -34.86 -3.49
N ARG A 27 4.17 -34.36 -4.27
CA ARG A 27 4.06 -34.65 -5.71
C ARG A 27 5.28 -34.17 -6.49
N GLU A 28 5.82 -32.99 -6.20
CA GLU A 28 7.04 -32.49 -6.84
C GLU A 28 8.25 -33.39 -6.56
N LEU A 29 8.39 -33.88 -5.32
CA LEU A 29 9.42 -34.88 -5.01
C LEU A 29 9.22 -36.18 -5.80
N GLN A 30 7.97 -36.66 -5.95
CA GLN A 30 7.69 -37.84 -6.77
C GLN A 30 8.02 -37.63 -8.24
N LYS A 31 7.75 -36.45 -8.80
CA LYS A 31 8.15 -36.10 -10.18
C LYS A 31 9.66 -36.13 -10.36
N LEU A 32 10.43 -35.62 -9.40
CA LEU A 32 11.90 -35.68 -9.42
C LEU A 32 12.42 -37.13 -9.38
N ILE A 33 11.79 -38.00 -8.59
CA ILE A 33 12.14 -39.42 -8.50
C ILE A 33 11.80 -40.15 -9.80
N ALA A 34 10.61 -39.89 -10.36
CA ALA A 34 10.13 -40.54 -11.59
C ALA A 34 10.87 -40.05 -12.84
N GLY A 35 11.34 -38.80 -12.83
CA GLY A 35 11.91 -38.12 -14.00
C GLY A 35 13.32 -38.55 -14.40
N GLN A 36 13.98 -39.45 -13.65
CA GLN A 36 15.40 -39.83 -13.84
C GLN A 36 16.24 -38.63 -14.32
N ASP A 37 16.40 -37.60 -13.50
CA ASP A 37 17.40 -36.58 -13.80
C ASP A 37 18.76 -37.28 -13.83
N ASP A 38 19.37 -37.40 -15.02
CA ASP A 38 20.66 -38.08 -15.27
C ASP A 38 21.80 -37.60 -14.33
N ARG A 39 21.59 -36.49 -13.60
CA ARG A 39 22.50 -35.92 -12.62
C ARG A 39 22.43 -36.55 -11.23
N LEU A 40 21.42 -37.37 -10.91
CA LEU A 40 21.23 -38.00 -9.61
C LEU A 40 21.07 -39.53 -9.76
N GLU A 41 22.05 -40.30 -9.30
CA GLU A 41 22.01 -41.76 -9.26
C GLU A 41 20.74 -42.26 -8.53
N GLY A 42 20.02 -43.23 -9.12
CA GLY A 42 18.69 -43.66 -8.66
C GLY A 42 18.59 -44.14 -7.20
N GLU A 43 19.67 -44.71 -6.63
CA GLU A 43 19.71 -45.12 -5.22
C GLU A 43 19.68 -43.91 -4.26
N ARG A 44 20.33 -42.81 -4.62
CA ARG A 44 20.39 -41.58 -3.80
C ARG A 44 19.06 -40.83 -3.77
N LEU A 45 18.30 -40.89 -4.86
CA LEU A 45 16.94 -40.33 -4.94
C LEU A 45 15.95 -41.08 -4.04
N ALA A 46 16.02 -42.42 -4.02
CA ALA A 46 15.20 -43.23 -3.11
C ALA A 46 15.56 -42.99 -1.64
N GLU A 47 16.86 -42.85 -1.33
CA GLU A 47 17.32 -42.50 0.02
C GLU A 47 16.83 -41.10 0.44
N LEU A 48 16.92 -40.11 -0.45
CA LEU A 48 16.40 -38.75 -0.22
C LEU A 48 14.89 -38.78 0.08
N ALA A 49 14.12 -39.52 -0.72
CA ALA A 49 12.67 -39.67 -0.56
C ALA A 49 12.28 -40.25 0.80
N ASN A 50 13.04 -41.26 1.27
CA ASN A 50 12.79 -41.88 2.57
C ASN A 50 13.11 -40.95 3.75
N ARG A 51 14.04 -40.00 3.56
CA ARG A 51 14.51 -39.08 4.60
C ARG A 51 13.65 -37.84 4.76
N ILE A 52 12.99 -37.37 3.70
CA ILE A 52 12.10 -36.20 3.78
C ILE A 52 10.73 -36.64 4.32
N LYS A 53 10.30 -36.04 5.43
CA LYS A 53 8.94 -36.20 5.96
C LYS A 53 8.17 -34.91 5.76
N PHE A 54 7.04 -34.99 5.08
CA PHE A 54 6.12 -33.87 4.89
C PHE A 54 5.16 -33.78 6.06
N VAL A 55 5.17 -32.66 6.77
CA VAL A 55 4.48 -32.50 8.07
C VAL A 55 3.69 -31.20 8.05
N MET A 56 2.52 -31.20 8.68
CA MET A 56 1.76 -29.96 8.92
C MET A 56 2.38 -29.21 10.11
N VAL A 57 2.36 -27.88 10.11
CA VAL A 57 2.84 -27.06 11.25
C VAL A 57 2.17 -27.49 12.57
N SER A 58 0.88 -27.86 12.52
CA SER A 58 0.12 -28.35 13.69
C SER A 58 0.70 -29.61 14.33
N ASP A 59 1.38 -30.45 13.53
CA ASP A 59 1.87 -31.76 13.94
C ASP A 59 3.37 -31.70 14.30
N LEU A 60 4.02 -30.55 14.13
CA LEU A 60 5.46 -30.40 14.30
C LEU A 60 5.90 -30.60 15.76
N THR A 61 5.18 -30.05 16.74
CA THR A 61 5.50 -30.20 18.17
C THR A 61 5.52 -31.66 18.62
N PRO A 62 4.43 -32.44 18.49
CA PRO A 62 4.43 -33.83 18.93
C PRO A 62 5.44 -34.68 18.16
N LEU A 63 5.69 -34.37 16.89
CA LEU A 63 6.70 -35.03 16.07
C LEU A 63 8.13 -34.76 16.59
N LEU A 64 8.45 -33.53 16.97
CA LEU A 64 9.75 -33.16 17.51
C LEU A 64 9.97 -33.74 18.91
N GLU A 65 8.95 -33.73 19.77
CA GLU A 65 9.01 -34.30 21.12
C GLU A 65 9.15 -35.84 21.08
N GLY A 66 8.52 -36.50 20.12
CA GLY A 66 8.59 -37.95 19.92
C GLY A 66 9.75 -38.42 19.03
N ALA A 67 10.61 -37.53 18.54
CA ALA A 67 11.68 -37.88 17.62
C ALA A 67 12.77 -38.72 18.33
N ALA A 68 13.16 -39.85 17.74
CA ALA A 68 14.24 -40.69 18.28
C ALA A 68 15.64 -40.14 17.99
N THR A 69 15.77 -39.32 16.94
CA THR A 69 17.03 -38.71 16.50
C THR A 69 16.84 -37.23 16.20
N ARG A 70 17.91 -36.45 16.37
CA ARG A 70 17.94 -35.03 16.01
C ARG A 70 17.66 -34.88 14.51
N PRO A 71 16.65 -34.08 14.11
CA PRO A 71 16.40 -33.80 12.70
C PRO A 71 17.63 -33.20 12.03
N ALA A 72 17.89 -33.60 10.79
CA ALA A 72 18.99 -33.06 10.01
C ALA A 72 18.72 -31.63 9.54
N LEU A 73 17.45 -31.32 9.24
CA LEU A 73 17.00 -30.02 8.75
C LEU A 73 15.49 -29.91 8.95
N ILE A 74 15.03 -28.72 9.34
CA ILE A 74 13.61 -28.36 9.31
C ILE A 74 13.45 -27.32 8.20
N ILE A 75 12.74 -27.67 7.13
CA ILE A 75 12.41 -26.79 6.01
C ILE A 75 11.00 -26.29 6.25
N VAL A 76 10.79 -24.98 6.17
CA VAL A 76 9.49 -24.36 6.34
C VAL A 76 9.10 -23.66 5.06
N ASP A 77 8.01 -24.11 4.46
CA ASP A 77 7.41 -23.48 3.29
C ASP A 77 6.48 -22.33 3.71
N GLU A 78 6.35 -21.32 2.86
CA GLU A 78 5.57 -20.10 3.09
C GLU A 78 5.88 -19.46 4.46
N ALA A 79 7.18 -19.30 4.75
CA ALA A 79 7.71 -18.85 6.03
C ALA A 79 7.34 -17.41 6.39
N HIS A 80 6.66 -16.64 5.52
CA HIS A 80 6.08 -15.35 5.90
C HIS A 80 5.02 -15.46 7.01
N HIS A 81 4.51 -16.66 7.28
CA HIS A 81 3.63 -16.98 8.43
C HIS A 81 4.38 -17.26 9.75
N ALA A 82 5.72 -17.25 9.75
CA ALA A 82 6.56 -17.66 10.88
C ALA A 82 6.30 -16.94 12.22
N ALA A 83 5.67 -15.77 12.20
CA ALA A 83 5.32 -15.03 13.40
C ALA A 83 4.06 -15.53 14.12
N ALA A 84 3.25 -16.36 13.44
CA ALA A 84 2.06 -16.94 14.03
C ALA A 84 2.47 -17.84 15.22
N PRO A 85 1.69 -17.86 16.31
CA PRO A 85 2.00 -18.71 17.47
C PRO A 85 2.21 -20.19 17.13
N SER A 86 1.56 -20.68 16.06
CA SER A 86 1.70 -22.04 15.54
C SER A 86 3.10 -22.37 15.02
N TYR A 87 3.91 -21.39 14.61
CA TYR A 87 5.28 -21.58 14.11
C TYR A 87 6.34 -21.51 15.20
N ARG A 88 5.98 -21.11 16.43
CA ARG A 88 6.89 -21.11 17.58
C ARG A 88 7.69 -22.41 17.77
N PRO A 89 7.13 -23.62 17.55
CA PRO A 89 7.87 -24.88 17.66
C PRO A 89 9.03 -25.03 16.65
N VAL A 90 8.99 -24.34 15.51
CA VAL A 90 10.10 -24.32 14.54
C VAL A 90 11.35 -23.71 15.17
N PHE A 91 11.19 -22.54 15.78
CA PHE A 91 12.31 -21.77 16.35
C PHE A 91 12.71 -22.23 17.74
N ALA A 92 11.74 -22.71 18.53
CA ALA A 92 11.95 -23.24 19.88
C ALA A 92 12.13 -24.77 19.88
N ASN A 93 12.57 -25.36 18.77
CA ASN A 93 12.66 -26.81 18.66
C ASN A 93 13.68 -27.38 19.69
N PRO A 94 13.35 -28.48 20.40
CA PRO A 94 14.17 -28.99 21.52
C PRO A 94 15.52 -29.55 21.07
N TRP A 95 15.67 -29.81 19.77
CA TRP A 95 16.87 -30.39 19.18
C TRP A 95 17.88 -29.35 18.71
N ALA A 96 17.54 -28.05 18.75
CA ALA A 96 18.28 -26.98 18.08
C ALA A 96 18.67 -27.34 16.64
N ALA A 97 17.83 -28.07 15.92
CA ALA A 97 18.05 -28.48 14.53
C ALA A 97 18.09 -27.24 13.63
N PRO A 98 18.91 -27.25 12.57
CA PRO A 98 18.97 -26.13 11.64
C PRO A 98 17.62 -25.95 10.92
N VAL A 99 17.27 -24.69 10.67
CA VAL A 99 16.01 -24.31 10.02
C VAL A 99 16.30 -23.62 8.70
N LEU A 100 15.65 -24.06 7.63
CA LEU A 100 15.63 -23.39 6.33
C LEU A 100 14.23 -22.82 6.09
N LEU A 101 14.15 -21.51 5.88
CA LEU A 101 12.90 -20.81 5.63
C LEU A 101 12.77 -20.48 4.15
N LEU A 102 11.67 -20.91 3.52
CA LEU A 102 11.35 -20.63 2.12
C LEU A 102 10.17 -19.66 2.09
N THR A 103 10.31 -18.54 1.39
CA THR A 103 9.21 -17.60 1.18
C THR A 103 9.42 -16.79 -0.08
N ALA A 104 8.33 -16.51 -0.79
CA ALA A 104 8.33 -15.55 -1.90
C ALA A 104 8.34 -14.08 -1.41
N THR A 105 8.10 -13.83 -0.13
CA THR A 105 7.93 -12.48 0.44
C THR A 105 8.66 -12.35 1.78
N PRO A 106 9.98 -12.07 1.77
CA PRO A 106 10.80 -12.05 2.99
C PRO A 106 10.61 -10.79 3.87
N ASN A 107 9.87 -9.78 3.41
CA ASN A 107 9.63 -8.53 4.14
C ASN A 107 8.20 -8.47 4.68
N ARG A 108 8.05 -8.33 6.00
CA ARG A 108 6.75 -8.07 6.65
C ARG A 108 6.41 -6.58 6.66
N SER A 109 5.11 -6.28 6.60
CA SER A 109 4.56 -4.92 6.75
C SER A 109 4.65 -4.37 8.18
N ASP A 110 4.86 -5.22 9.19
CA ASP A 110 4.85 -4.83 10.61
C ASP A 110 6.25 -4.62 11.22
N ARG A 111 7.32 -4.67 10.40
CA ARG A 111 8.72 -4.46 10.81
C ARG A 111 9.22 -5.39 11.92
N LEU A 112 8.46 -6.45 12.27
CA LEU A 112 8.88 -7.42 13.27
C LEU A 112 9.84 -8.44 12.65
N PRO A 113 10.95 -8.80 13.33
CA PRO A 113 11.88 -9.80 12.82
C PRO A 113 11.15 -11.13 12.61
N ILE A 114 11.33 -11.75 11.45
CA ILE A 114 10.74 -13.06 11.10
C ILE A 114 11.39 -14.20 11.90
N GLY A 115 12.41 -13.91 12.72
CA GLY A 115 13.29 -14.93 13.31
C GLY A 115 14.23 -15.54 12.27
N ILE A 116 14.46 -14.83 11.16
CA ILE A 116 15.47 -15.16 10.14
C ILE A 116 16.79 -14.54 10.61
N ASP A 117 17.78 -15.38 10.93
CA ASP A 117 19.12 -14.92 11.31
C ASP A 117 19.87 -14.32 10.12
N GLU A 118 19.67 -14.89 8.92
CA GLU A 118 20.39 -14.55 7.69
C GLU A 118 19.57 -14.95 6.44
N ILE A 119 19.53 -14.09 5.41
CA ILE A 119 19.02 -14.47 4.09
C ILE A 119 20.14 -15.22 3.35
N ALA A 120 20.00 -16.54 3.23
CA ALA A 120 21.02 -17.37 2.60
C ALA A 120 21.07 -17.23 1.07
N PHE A 121 19.93 -16.94 0.44
CA PHE A 121 19.80 -16.79 -1.02
C PHE A 121 18.51 -16.05 -1.36
N THR A 122 18.56 -15.18 -2.37
CA THR A 122 17.40 -14.50 -2.96
C THR A 122 17.49 -14.62 -4.47
N ILE A 123 16.34 -14.79 -5.13
CA ILE A 123 16.22 -14.67 -6.58
C ILE A 123 15.04 -13.74 -6.90
N THR A 124 15.23 -12.85 -7.86
CA THR A 124 14.24 -11.86 -8.27
C THR A 124 13.35 -12.39 -9.41
N TYR A 125 12.17 -11.80 -9.59
CA TYR A 125 11.28 -12.06 -10.72
C TYR A 125 11.93 -11.64 -12.04
N ARG A 126 12.82 -10.63 -12.06
CA ARG A 126 13.64 -10.30 -13.23
C ARG A 126 14.53 -11.49 -13.58
N GLU A 127 15.34 -11.96 -12.63
CA GLU A 127 16.23 -13.10 -12.88
C GLU A 127 15.42 -14.35 -13.28
N LEU A 128 14.26 -14.59 -12.67
CA LEU A 128 13.36 -15.66 -13.08
C LEU A 128 12.83 -15.46 -14.51
N ALA A 129 12.50 -14.23 -14.91
CA ALA A 129 12.02 -13.92 -16.26
C ALA A 129 13.14 -14.05 -17.30
N GLU A 130 14.35 -13.58 -16.99
CA GLU A 130 15.54 -13.73 -17.83
C GLU A 130 15.91 -15.20 -18.03
N ARG A 131 15.75 -16.02 -16.97
CA ARG A 131 15.88 -17.48 -17.01
C ARG A 131 14.69 -18.19 -17.65
N ARG A 132 13.65 -17.44 -18.08
CA ARG A 132 12.39 -17.96 -18.65
C ARG A 132 11.63 -18.91 -17.73
N ALA A 133 11.85 -18.81 -16.41
CA ALA A 133 11.10 -19.55 -15.40
C ALA A 133 9.72 -18.93 -15.13
N VAL A 134 9.60 -17.61 -15.31
CA VAL A 134 8.33 -16.88 -15.26
C VAL A 134 8.16 -16.00 -16.48
N LEU A 135 6.91 -15.66 -16.78
CA LEU A 135 6.53 -14.70 -17.79
C LEU A 135 6.46 -13.30 -17.21
N THR A 136 6.63 -12.38 -18.14
CA THR A 136 6.44 -10.96 -17.99
C THR A 136 4.95 -10.58 -17.99
N PRO A 137 4.32 -10.21 -16.85
CA PRO A 137 2.93 -9.77 -16.86
C PRO A 137 2.75 -8.42 -17.55
N LYS A 138 1.73 -8.35 -18.38
CA LYS A 138 1.15 -7.12 -18.87
C LYS A 138 0.14 -6.62 -17.86
N PHE A 139 0.22 -5.34 -17.63
CA PHE A 139 -0.49 -4.69 -16.58
C PHE A 139 -1.52 -3.77 -17.17
N LEU A 140 -2.76 -4.05 -16.83
CA LEU A 140 -3.91 -3.45 -17.49
C LEU A 140 -4.67 -2.63 -16.46
N ASP A 141 -5.03 -1.44 -16.90
CA ASP A 141 -5.91 -0.58 -16.14
C ASP A 141 -7.31 -1.19 -16.10
N PHE A 142 -7.96 -0.97 -14.96
CA PHE A 142 -9.37 -1.28 -14.81
C PHE A 142 -10.18 -0.28 -15.64
N PRO A 143 -11.30 -0.69 -16.26
CA PRO A 143 -12.07 0.21 -17.13
C PRO A 143 -12.74 1.38 -16.40
N VAL A 144 -12.75 1.38 -15.05
CA VAL A 144 -13.27 2.48 -14.22
C VAL A 144 -12.25 2.92 -13.17
N ASP A 145 -12.22 4.23 -12.89
CA ASP A 145 -11.27 4.87 -11.96
C ASP A 145 -11.51 4.49 -10.49
N SER A 146 -12.76 4.17 -10.11
CA SER A 146 -13.16 3.70 -8.79
C SER A 146 -14.12 2.52 -8.92
N PHE A 147 -13.72 1.34 -8.43
CA PHE A 147 -14.61 0.18 -8.37
C PHE A 147 -15.26 0.09 -6.99
N ASP A 148 -16.55 0.40 -6.92
CA ASP A 148 -17.34 0.51 -5.70
C ASP A 148 -18.31 -0.66 -5.47
N TRP A 149 -18.28 -1.68 -6.35
CA TRP A 149 -19.25 -2.78 -6.36
C TRP A 149 -20.71 -2.32 -6.55
N SER A 150 -20.94 -1.17 -7.18
CA SER A 150 -22.25 -0.83 -7.75
C SER A 150 -22.60 -1.80 -8.89
N THR A 151 -23.88 -1.92 -9.21
CA THR A 151 -24.34 -2.77 -10.32
C THR A 151 -23.67 -2.38 -11.63
N GLU A 152 -23.56 -1.08 -11.91
CA GLU A 152 -22.86 -0.55 -13.10
C GLU A 152 -21.38 -0.95 -13.12
N ALA A 153 -20.66 -0.82 -12.00
CA ALA A 153 -19.25 -1.19 -11.96
C ALA A 153 -19.02 -2.70 -12.13
N ILE A 154 -19.88 -3.53 -11.52
CA ILE A 154 -19.87 -4.99 -11.67
C ILE A 154 -20.10 -5.38 -13.13
N ASP A 155 -21.10 -4.76 -13.73
CA ASP A 155 -21.50 -4.94 -15.11
C ASP A 155 -20.34 -4.62 -16.08
N ASP A 156 -19.72 -3.45 -15.92
CA ASP A 156 -18.57 -3.03 -16.73
C ASP A 156 -17.38 -3.99 -16.60
N LEU A 157 -17.10 -4.49 -15.38
CA LEU A 157 -16.03 -5.45 -15.17
C LEU A 157 -16.35 -6.81 -15.82
N ALA A 158 -17.59 -7.28 -15.70
CA ALA A 158 -18.01 -8.52 -16.30
C ALA A 158 -17.90 -8.45 -17.84
N ASP A 159 -18.38 -7.36 -18.46
CA ASP A 159 -18.20 -7.11 -19.90
C ASP A 159 -16.73 -7.12 -20.31
N TYR A 160 -15.88 -6.42 -19.55
CA TYR A 160 -14.45 -6.39 -19.79
C TYR A 160 -13.81 -7.77 -19.72
N ILE A 161 -14.13 -8.59 -18.72
CA ILE A 161 -13.58 -9.94 -18.59
C ILE A 161 -14.05 -10.82 -19.75
N VAL A 162 -15.35 -10.80 -20.07
CA VAL A 162 -15.94 -11.57 -21.18
C VAL A 162 -15.26 -11.22 -22.50
N ASP A 163 -15.18 -9.92 -22.85
CA ASP A 163 -14.51 -9.46 -24.07
C ASP A 163 -13.04 -9.93 -24.14
N ARG A 164 -12.29 -9.78 -23.05
CA ARG A 164 -10.90 -10.24 -22.99
C ARG A 164 -10.77 -11.75 -23.08
N THR A 165 -11.74 -12.51 -22.56
CA THR A 165 -11.76 -13.96 -22.71
C THR A 165 -12.13 -14.45 -24.10
N SER A 166 -12.65 -13.58 -24.98
CA SER A 166 -12.79 -13.90 -26.40
C SER A 166 -11.46 -13.77 -27.16
N THR A 167 -10.50 -13.03 -26.61
CA THR A 167 -9.23 -12.67 -27.28
C THR A 167 -8.00 -13.25 -26.59
N ASP A 168 -7.53 -12.62 -25.51
CA ASP A 168 -6.21 -12.88 -24.94
C ASP A 168 -6.21 -13.46 -23.52
N PHE A 169 -7.34 -13.46 -22.82
CA PHE A 169 -7.51 -14.15 -21.55
C PHE A 169 -7.94 -15.60 -21.82
N THR A 170 -7.04 -16.55 -21.60
CA THR A 170 -7.36 -17.98 -21.74
C THR A 170 -7.96 -18.50 -20.45
N LYS A 171 -7.32 -18.23 -19.31
CA LYS A 171 -7.74 -18.74 -18.02
C LYS A 171 -7.55 -17.68 -16.94
N VAL A 172 -8.66 -17.29 -16.32
CA VAL A 172 -8.76 -16.10 -15.47
C VAL A 172 -9.06 -16.49 -14.03
N LEU A 173 -8.31 -15.92 -13.10
CA LEU A 173 -8.61 -15.97 -11.68
C LEU A 173 -9.09 -14.59 -11.21
N VAL A 174 -10.36 -14.49 -10.82
CA VAL A 174 -10.95 -13.28 -10.27
C VAL A 174 -10.95 -13.37 -8.75
N LEU A 175 -10.35 -12.39 -8.08
CA LEU A 175 -10.25 -12.32 -6.63
C LEU A 175 -11.21 -11.26 -6.09
N ALA A 176 -12.24 -11.72 -5.39
CA ALA A 176 -13.25 -10.91 -4.73
C ALA A 176 -12.90 -10.62 -3.26
N PRO A 177 -13.34 -9.47 -2.68
CA PRO A 177 -13.02 -9.10 -1.31
C PRO A 177 -13.80 -9.92 -0.26
N ARG A 178 -15.01 -10.38 -0.59
CA ARG A 178 -15.94 -11.05 0.33
C ARG A 178 -16.69 -12.18 -0.39
N ILE A 179 -17.23 -13.11 0.39
CA ILE A 179 -17.94 -14.29 -0.11
C ILE A 179 -19.21 -13.91 -0.89
N ASP A 180 -20.01 -12.98 -0.38
CA ASP A 180 -21.23 -12.53 -1.05
C ASP A 180 -20.96 -11.92 -2.44
N ARG A 181 -19.84 -11.22 -2.57
CA ARG A 181 -19.38 -10.63 -3.83
C ARG A 181 -18.88 -11.66 -4.86
N VAL A 182 -18.50 -12.87 -4.42
CA VAL A 182 -18.09 -13.96 -5.32
C VAL A 182 -19.28 -14.45 -6.15
N GLU A 183 -20.39 -14.76 -5.48
CA GLU A 183 -21.58 -15.27 -6.14
C GLU A 183 -22.27 -14.20 -6.99
N GLU A 184 -22.32 -12.95 -6.50
CA GLU A 184 -22.85 -11.81 -7.26
C GLU A 184 -22.09 -11.60 -8.57
N PHE A 185 -20.75 -11.60 -8.53
CA PHE A 185 -19.92 -11.43 -9.71
C PHE A 185 -19.99 -12.64 -10.65
N TYR A 186 -20.12 -13.85 -10.09
CA TYR A 186 -20.35 -15.06 -10.88
C TYR A 186 -21.64 -14.97 -11.71
N MET A 187 -22.75 -14.52 -11.11
CA MET A 187 -24.01 -14.34 -11.83
C MET A 187 -23.88 -13.28 -12.93
N ALA A 188 -23.22 -12.15 -12.65
CA ALA A 188 -22.99 -11.10 -13.64
C ALA A 188 -22.18 -11.60 -14.86
N LEU A 189 -21.20 -12.50 -14.65
CA LEU A 189 -20.46 -13.12 -15.75
C LEU A 189 -21.34 -14.04 -16.61
N LEU A 190 -22.25 -14.80 -15.98
CA LEU A 190 -23.17 -15.69 -16.71
C LEU A 190 -24.17 -14.90 -17.56
N ASP A 191 -24.78 -13.85 -16.99
CA ASP A 191 -25.79 -13.04 -17.67
C ASP A 191 -25.24 -12.30 -18.90
N ARG A 192 -23.93 -12.09 -18.95
CA ARG A 192 -23.23 -11.34 -20.00
C ARG A 192 -22.50 -12.22 -21.00
N LEU A 193 -22.47 -13.53 -20.79
CA LEU A 193 -21.84 -14.47 -21.70
C LEU A 193 -22.69 -14.59 -22.98
N PRO A 194 -22.19 -14.19 -24.17
CA PRO A 194 -22.96 -14.31 -25.40
C PRO A 194 -22.97 -15.75 -25.92
N ASP A 195 -24.00 -16.11 -26.68
CA ASP A 195 -24.15 -17.45 -27.26
C ASP A 195 -22.99 -17.85 -28.22
N ASP A 196 -22.31 -16.87 -28.84
CA ASP A 196 -21.17 -17.07 -29.74
C ASP A 196 -19.85 -16.67 -29.03
N HIS A 197 -19.54 -17.34 -27.93
CA HIS A 197 -18.34 -17.09 -27.12
C HIS A 197 -17.44 -18.33 -27.00
N PRO A 198 -16.10 -18.20 -26.92
CA PRO A 198 -15.20 -19.35 -26.69
C PRO A 198 -15.29 -20.01 -25.30
N LEU A 199 -16.10 -19.48 -24.39
CA LEU A 199 -16.35 -20.05 -23.06
C LEU A 199 -17.79 -20.52 -23.04
N GLU A 200 -18.02 -21.69 -22.45
CA GLU A 200 -19.36 -22.17 -22.12
C GLU A 200 -19.71 -21.79 -20.67
N VAL A 201 -20.99 -21.91 -20.32
CA VAL A 201 -21.47 -21.66 -18.94
C VAL A 201 -20.71 -22.50 -17.92
N GLU A 202 -20.37 -23.75 -18.27
CA GLU A 202 -19.61 -24.64 -17.41
C GLU A 202 -18.17 -24.17 -17.19
N ASP A 203 -17.59 -23.37 -18.09
CA ASP A 203 -16.22 -22.85 -17.98
C ASP A 203 -16.10 -21.69 -16.98
N ILE A 204 -17.24 -21.15 -16.54
CA ILE A 204 -17.31 -20.13 -15.50
C ILE A 204 -17.71 -20.80 -14.19
N GLY A 205 -16.97 -20.54 -13.12
CA GLY A 205 -17.33 -21.08 -11.81
C GLY A 205 -16.83 -20.23 -10.67
N PHE A 206 -17.30 -20.58 -9.48
CA PHE A 206 -16.89 -19.92 -8.25
C PHE A 206 -16.51 -20.90 -7.16
N VAL A 207 -15.67 -20.44 -6.22
CA VAL A 207 -15.33 -21.18 -5.00
C VAL A 207 -15.07 -20.24 -3.83
N HIS A 208 -15.61 -20.60 -2.67
CA HIS A 208 -15.27 -19.99 -1.39
C HIS A 208 -15.32 -21.05 -0.28
N GLY A 209 -15.12 -20.63 0.98
CA GLY A 209 -15.03 -21.57 2.11
C GLY A 209 -16.31 -22.32 2.47
N ALA A 210 -17.44 -22.03 1.82
CA ALA A 210 -18.75 -22.62 2.14
C ALA A 210 -19.38 -23.38 0.97
N ALA A 211 -19.13 -22.97 -0.27
CA ALA A 211 -19.71 -23.58 -1.46
C ALA A 211 -18.82 -23.35 -2.70
N ASN A 212 -19.16 -24.07 -3.76
CA ASN A 212 -18.68 -23.84 -5.13
C ASN A 212 -19.84 -24.06 -6.11
N SER A 213 -19.68 -23.61 -7.35
CA SER A 213 -20.73 -23.66 -8.38
C SER A 213 -21.18 -25.07 -8.78
N LEU A 214 -20.42 -26.12 -8.42
CA LEU A 214 -20.79 -27.52 -8.70
C LEU A 214 -21.38 -28.25 -7.48
N GLY A 215 -21.35 -27.64 -6.29
CA GLY A 215 -21.83 -28.28 -5.05
C GLY A 215 -21.06 -29.52 -4.63
N ILE A 216 -19.82 -29.70 -5.10
CA ILE A 216 -18.94 -30.84 -4.79
C ILE A 216 -17.85 -30.45 -3.79
N ASP A 217 -16.92 -31.36 -3.47
CA ASP A 217 -15.76 -31.01 -2.66
C ASP A 217 -14.88 -29.96 -3.38
N ASN A 218 -14.32 -29.00 -2.63
CA ASN A 218 -13.51 -27.94 -3.22
C ASN A 218 -12.25 -28.46 -3.92
N GLU A 219 -11.65 -29.57 -3.47
CA GLU A 219 -10.49 -30.19 -4.13
C GLU A 219 -10.89 -30.76 -5.50
N ASP A 220 -12.01 -31.47 -5.56
CA ASP A 220 -12.55 -32.05 -6.81
C ASP A 220 -12.96 -30.94 -7.80
N PHE A 221 -13.58 -29.88 -7.29
CA PHE A 221 -13.93 -28.69 -8.07
C PHE A 221 -12.69 -28.04 -8.70
N LEU A 222 -11.67 -27.76 -7.88
CA LEU A 222 -10.43 -27.12 -8.35
C LEU A 222 -9.68 -28.01 -9.35
N ALA A 223 -9.70 -29.33 -9.16
CA ALA A 223 -9.13 -30.28 -10.12
C ALA A 223 -9.89 -30.26 -11.46
N SER A 224 -11.23 -30.22 -11.44
CA SER A 224 -12.04 -30.06 -12.65
C SER A 224 -11.74 -28.76 -13.38
N PHE A 225 -11.59 -27.65 -12.66
CA PHE A 225 -11.22 -26.36 -13.24
C PHE A 225 -9.79 -26.37 -13.78
N GLY A 226 -8.84 -27.00 -13.08
CA GLY A 226 -7.44 -27.12 -13.49
C GLY A 226 -7.28 -27.78 -14.88
N ASN A 227 -8.14 -28.73 -15.22
CA ASN A 227 -8.10 -29.45 -16.50
C ASN A 227 -8.69 -28.67 -17.69
N LYS A 228 -9.40 -27.56 -17.45
CA LYS A 228 -10.00 -26.76 -18.53
C LYS A 228 -8.94 -25.93 -19.25
N PRO A 229 -8.92 -25.91 -20.60
CA PRO A 229 -8.00 -25.07 -21.37
C PRO A 229 -8.36 -23.59 -21.28
N ARG A 230 -9.66 -23.28 -21.13
CA ARG A 230 -10.17 -21.93 -20.88
C ARG A 230 -11.17 -21.97 -19.73
N ALA A 231 -11.10 -20.99 -18.83
CA ALA A 231 -12.05 -20.88 -17.72
C ALA A 231 -11.96 -19.52 -17.03
N VAL A 232 -13.06 -19.13 -16.37
CA VAL A 232 -13.07 -18.01 -15.43
C VAL A 232 -13.44 -18.56 -14.06
N LEU A 233 -12.51 -18.41 -13.10
CA LEU A 233 -12.73 -18.83 -11.73
C LEU A 233 -12.83 -17.61 -10.81
N VAL A 234 -13.99 -17.41 -10.20
CA VAL A 234 -14.22 -16.37 -9.19
C VAL A 234 -13.98 -16.98 -7.81
N SER A 235 -13.11 -16.36 -7.03
CA SER A 235 -12.81 -16.83 -5.68
C SER A 235 -12.70 -15.66 -4.72
N ALA A 236 -13.07 -15.92 -3.47
CA ALA A 236 -12.60 -15.09 -2.37
C ALA A 236 -11.07 -15.25 -2.22
N GLN A 237 -10.48 -14.66 -1.19
CA GLN A 237 -9.03 -14.70 -0.92
C GLN A 237 -8.45 -16.11 -0.63
N LEU A 238 -9.22 -17.18 -0.81
CA LEU A 238 -8.87 -18.58 -0.58
C LEU A 238 -7.70 -19.05 -1.45
N LEU A 239 -7.73 -18.73 -2.75
CA LEU A 239 -6.80 -19.25 -3.76
C LEU A 239 -5.50 -18.44 -3.90
N LEU A 240 -5.24 -17.49 -3.00
CA LEU A 240 -3.96 -16.78 -2.93
C LEU A 240 -2.80 -17.70 -2.52
N GLU A 241 -3.10 -18.81 -1.83
CA GLU A 241 -2.13 -19.81 -1.37
C GLU A 241 -2.65 -21.23 -1.66
N GLY A 242 -1.76 -22.14 -2.06
CA GLY A 242 -2.08 -23.57 -2.19
C GLY A 242 -2.87 -24.01 -3.44
N PHE A 243 -3.18 -23.11 -4.37
CA PHE A 243 -3.78 -23.44 -5.67
C PHE A 243 -2.74 -23.38 -6.80
N ASP A 244 -2.43 -24.51 -7.40
CA ASP A 244 -1.38 -24.63 -8.42
C ASP A 244 -1.96 -24.92 -9.81
N ASP A 245 -2.14 -23.85 -10.59
CA ASP A 245 -2.52 -23.94 -12.00
C ASP A 245 -1.64 -22.98 -12.83
N PRO A 246 -0.54 -23.49 -13.44
CA PRO A 246 0.34 -22.69 -14.29
C PRO A 246 -0.32 -22.19 -15.58
N SER A 247 -1.47 -22.75 -15.99
CA SER A 247 -2.17 -22.32 -17.21
C SER A 247 -2.94 -21.00 -17.04
N ILE A 248 -3.18 -20.56 -15.80
CA ILE A 248 -3.74 -19.23 -15.50
C ILE A 248 -2.89 -18.18 -16.16
N ASN A 249 -3.51 -17.36 -17.01
CA ASN A 249 -2.82 -16.31 -17.73
C ASN A 249 -3.30 -14.90 -17.34
N ALA A 250 -4.43 -14.77 -16.64
CA ALA A 250 -4.90 -13.50 -16.13
C ALA A 250 -5.33 -13.59 -14.66
N VAL A 251 -4.99 -12.58 -13.86
CA VAL A 251 -5.55 -12.37 -12.52
C VAL A 251 -6.23 -11.00 -12.46
N VAL A 252 -7.45 -10.97 -11.93
CA VAL A 252 -8.24 -9.76 -11.73
C VAL A 252 -8.46 -9.53 -10.25
N LEU A 253 -7.99 -8.41 -9.73
CA LEU A 253 -8.21 -8.00 -8.34
C LEU A 253 -9.29 -6.93 -8.31
N THR A 254 -10.40 -7.26 -7.66
CA THR A 254 -11.60 -6.41 -7.58
C THR A 254 -11.63 -5.55 -6.32
N TYR A 255 -10.48 -5.39 -5.67
CA TYR A 255 -10.34 -4.61 -4.45
C TYR A 255 -8.94 -3.98 -4.35
N PRO A 256 -8.84 -2.79 -3.74
CA PRO A 256 -7.55 -2.25 -3.33
C PRO A 256 -6.91 -3.09 -2.23
N SER A 257 -5.61 -3.37 -2.34
CA SER A 257 -4.84 -4.07 -1.30
C SER A 257 -3.83 -3.12 -0.67
N THR A 258 -3.87 -2.97 0.64
CA THR A 258 -2.77 -2.34 1.42
C THR A 258 -1.67 -3.33 1.79
N SER A 259 -1.65 -4.51 1.18
CA SER A 259 -0.58 -5.51 1.35
C SER A 259 0.10 -5.81 0.03
N VAL A 260 1.38 -5.43 -0.10
CA VAL A 260 2.24 -5.79 -1.25
C VAL A 260 2.38 -7.31 -1.37
N ILE A 261 2.50 -8.01 -0.24
CA ILE A 261 2.60 -9.48 -0.18
C ILE A 261 1.41 -10.12 -0.90
N ARG A 262 0.20 -9.64 -0.60
CA ARG A 262 -1.04 -10.14 -1.21
C ARG A 262 -1.07 -9.92 -2.73
N LEU A 263 -0.59 -8.76 -3.20
CA LEU A 263 -0.47 -8.48 -4.62
C LEU A 263 0.55 -9.41 -5.30
N MET A 264 1.72 -9.61 -4.69
CA MET A 264 2.74 -10.52 -5.21
C MET A 264 2.23 -11.96 -5.29
N GLN A 265 1.50 -12.43 -4.26
CA GLN A 265 0.87 -13.75 -4.26
C GLN A 265 -0.17 -13.89 -5.39
N ALA A 266 -0.97 -12.84 -5.63
CA ALA A 266 -1.95 -12.81 -6.72
C ALA A 266 -1.26 -12.87 -8.09
N ALA A 267 -0.33 -11.96 -8.38
CA ALA A 267 0.41 -11.96 -9.64
C ALA A 267 1.21 -13.25 -9.86
N GLY A 268 1.76 -13.83 -8.78
CA GLY A 268 2.47 -15.11 -8.79
C GLY A 268 1.65 -16.29 -9.34
N ARG A 269 0.32 -16.16 -9.45
CA ARG A 269 -0.55 -17.18 -10.05
C ARG A 269 -0.54 -17.13 -11.57
N CYS A 270 -0.51 -15.96 -12.21
CA CYS A 270 -0.51 -15.87 -13.68
C CYS A 270 0.89 -15.86 -14.32
N VAL A 271 1.95 -15.52 -13.59
CA VAL A 271 3.29 -15.38 -14.18
C VAL A 271 4.06 -16.69 -14.36
N ARG A 272 3.60 -17.80 -13.79
CA ARG A 272 4.29 -19.11 -13.92
C ARG A 272 4.44 -19.52 -15.38
N TYR A 273 5.55 -20.11 -15.80
CA TYR A 273 5.65 -20.62 -17.17
C TYR A 273 4.68 -21.80 -17.41
N SER A 274 4.10 -21.87 -18.61
CA SER A 274 3.35 -23.04 -19.12
C SER A 274 3.52 -23.11 -20.65
N PRO A 275 3.66 -24.29 -21.27
CA PRO A 275 3.98 -24.43 -22.70
C PRO A 275 3.09 -23.63 -23.66
N ASP A 276 1.78 -23.58 -23.37
CA ASP A 276 0.79 -22.91 -24.22
C ASP A 276 0.58 -21.43 -23.86
N LYS A 277 1.14 -20.97 -22.73
CA LYS A 277 0.93 -19.62 -22.23
C LYS A 277 1.95 -18.63 -22.82
N ARG A 278 1.45 -17.67 -23.60
CA ARG A 278 2.26 -16.65 -24.29
C ARG A 278 2.43 -15.34 -23.53
N ALA A 279 1.47 -15.00 -22.67
CA ALA A 279 1.46 -13.75 -21.91
C ALA A 279 0.81 -13.99 -20.55
N ALA A 280 1.17 -13.16 -19.57
CA ALA A 280 0.49 -13.06 -18.29
C ALA A 280 -0.16 -11.68 -18.18
N TYR A 281 -1.28 -11.57 -17.48
CA TYR A 281 -2.06 -10.35 -17.36
C TYR A 281 -2.48 -10.12 -15.93
N VAL A 282 -2.35 -8.88 -15.45
CA VAL A 282 -2.83 -8.50 -14.12
C VAL A 282 -3.64 -7.23 -14.23
N VAL A 283 -4.90 -7.35 -13.83
CA VAL A 283 -5.90 -6.28 -13.80
C VAL A 283 -6.20 -6.00 -12.33
N GLN A 284 -6.24 -4.72 -11.93
CA GLN A 284 -6.62 -4.38 -10.56
C GLN A 284 -7.45 -3.11 -10.55
N ALA A 285 -8.57 -3.19 -9.85
CA ALA A 285 -9.42 -2.06 -9.50
C ALA A 285 -8.66 -1.02 -8.69
N ARG A 286 -8.69 0.23 -9.16
CA ARG A 286 -8.25 1.38 -8.39
C ARG A 286 -9.42 1.84 -7.53
N ASN A 287 -9.19 1.98 -6.23
CA ASN A 287 -10.10 2.61 -5.28
C ASN A 287 -9.21 2.92 -4.07
N ASP A 288 -9.15 4.15 -3.56
CA ASP A 288 -8.21 4.60 -2.50
C ASP A 288 -6.79 5.02 -2.96
N SER A 289 -6.29 6.11 -2.37
CA SER A 289 -4.95 6.67 -2.50
C SER A 289 -3.90 5.97 -1.61
N ILE A 290 -4.36 5.19 -0.62
CA ILE A 290 -3.55 4.42 0.34
C ILE A 290 -3.27 2.99 -0.15
N ALA A 291 -4.05 2.50 -1.11
CA ALA A 291 -3.90 1.16 -1.65
C ALA A 291 -2.59 1.00 -2.43
N TYR A 292 -1.92 -0.14 -2.25
CA TYR A 292 -0.93 -0.56 -3.21
C TYR A 292 -1.68 -0.91 -4.49
N HIS A 293 -1.46 -0.10 -5.50
CA HIS A 293 -1.79 -0.48 -6.84
C HIS A 293 -0.56 -1.08 -7.45
N PHE A 294 -0.81 -2.13 -8.20
CA PHE A 294 0.14 -2.75 -9.06
C PHE A 294 0.81 -1.63 -9.87
N ASP A 295 0.16 -0.51 -10.28
CA ASP A 295 0.62 0.63 -11.15
C ASP A 295 2.11 1.02 -11.02
N GLN A 296 2.67 0.73 -9.86
CA GLN A 296 4.07 0.43 -9.53
C GLN A 296 4.65 -0.82 -10.25
N ARG A 297 4.25 -1.03 -11.51
CA ARG A 297 3.86 -2.36 -12.00
C ARG A 297 5.00 -3.10 -12.68
N TRP A 298 5.94 -3.59 -11.86
CA TRP A 298 6.43 -4.97 -11.84
C TRP A 298 7.49 -5.17 -10.76
N LEU A 299 8.36 -4.22 -10.49
CA LEU A 299 9.58 -4.55 -9.77
C LEU A 299 9.96 -3.47 -8.75
N TYR A 300 9.39 -3.61 -7.55
CA TYR A 300 10.23 -3.56 -6.34
C TYR A 300 11.20 -4.77 -6.29
N GLN A 301 11.67 -5.25 -7.44
CA GLN A 301 12.67 -6.29 -7.60
C GLN A 301 13.68 -5.93 -8.77
N GLU A 302 13.56 -4.76 -9.45
CA GLU A 302 14.48 -4.19 -10.49
C GLU A 302 15.25 -2.99 -9.96
N ILE A 303 14.66 -2.33 -8.98
CA ILE A 303 15.41 -2.23 -7.76
C ILE A 303 15.78 -3.68 -7.41
N ASP A 304 16.97 -4.16 -7.82
CA ASP A 304 17.59 -5.35 -7.24
C ASP A 304 17.13 -5.41 -5.77
N ASP A 305 16.58 -6.49 -5.21
CA ASP A 305 15.85 -6.52 -3.90
C ASP A 305 16.43 -5.68 -2.73
N PHE A 306 17.68 -5.35 -2.93
CA PHE A 306 18.76 -4.57 -2.38
C PHE A 306 18.81 -3.03 -2.62
N LEU A 307 18.48 -2.50 -3.80
CA LEU A 307 18.35 -1.07 -4.14
C LEU A 307 17.09 -0.42 -3.50
N ARG A 308 16.28 -1.16 -2.73
CA ARG A 308 14.93 -0.74 -2.30
C ARG A 308 15.01 0.48 -1.39
N PRO A 309 14.29 1.58 -1.70
CA PRO A 309 14.17 2.65 -0.74
C PRO A 309 13.55 2.08 0.53
N GLN A 310 14.06 2.52 1.68
CA GLN A 310 13.38 2.27 2.93
C GLN A 310 12.00 2.94 2.87
N LEU A 311 10.95 2.14 2.97
CA LEU A 311 9.58 2.62 2.95
C LEU A 311 9.17 3.11 4.35
N VAL A 312 8.67 4.34 4.41
CA VAL A 312 8.23 4.97 5.65
C VAL A 312 6.83 5.53 5.46
N ASP A 313 5.85 4.90 6.09
CA ASP A 313 4.48 5.41 6.08
C ASP A 313 4.25 6.29 7.30
N VAL A 314 3.67 7.46 7.07
CA VAL A 314 3.44 8.50 8.07
C VAL A 314 1.99 8.93 7.98
N GLU A 315 1.25 8.73 9.07
CA GLU A 315 -0.11 9.23 9.16
C GLU A 315 -0.11 10.71 9.57
N TYR A 316 -1.03 11.52 9.04
CA TYR A 316 -1.20 12.91 9.43
C TYR A 316 -2.68 13.30 9.57
N ALA A 317 -2.98 14.20 10.50
CA ALA A 317 -4.35 14.58 10.83
C ALA A 317 -4.78 15.97 10.33
N SER A 318 -3.83 16.83 9.97
CA SER A 318 -4.08 18.17 9.46
C SER A 318 -3.00 18.60 8.48
N HIS A 319 -3.25 19.71 7.78
CA HIS A 319 -2.26 20.31 6.89
C HIS A 319 -0.99 20.76 7.66
N SER A 320 -1.16 21.37 8.83
CA SER A 320 -0.06 21.75 9.72
C SER A 320 0.74 20.53 10.21
N ASP A 321 0.07 19.42 10.54
CA ASP A 321 0.73 18.17 10.94
C ASP A 321 1.51 17.54 9.77
N LEU A 322 0.96 17.56 8.54
CA LEU A 322 1.69 17.15 7.34
C LEU A 322 2.96 17.98 7.14
N TYR A 323 2.85 19.31 7.21
CA TYR A 323 3.97 20.22 7.05
C TYR A 323 5.06 19.96 8.08
N GLU A 324 4.69 19.89 9.37
CA GLU A 324 5.65 19.65 10.45
C GLU A 324 6.33 18.29 10.34
N LYS A 325 5.59 17.23 10.01
CA LYS A 325 6.17 15.90 9.81
C LYS A 325 7.12 15.90 8.61
N ALA A 326 6.73 16.49 7.49
CA ALA A 326 7.62 16.63 6.32
C ALA A 326 8.89 17.43 6.67
N ARG A 327 8.77 18.55 7.39
CA ARG A 327 9.89 19.37 7.86
C ARG A 327 10.86 18.55 8.70
N LEU A 328 10.35 17.77 9.67
CA LEU A 328 11.18 16.89 10.50
C LEU A 328 11.95 15.85 9.68
N PHE A 329 11.33 15.25 8.65
CA PHE A 329 12.03 14.33 7.76
C PHE A 329 13.15 15.03 6.97
N LEU A 330 12.90 16.23 6.44
CA LEU A 330 13.91 17.00 5.70
C LEU A 330 15.10 17.40 6.59
N GLU A 331 14.83 17.80 7.84
CA GLU A 331 15.85 18.16 8.83
C GLU A 331 16.66 16.95 9.29
N GLN A 332 15.98 15.82 9.59
CA GLN A 332 16.63 14.58 9.99
C GLN A 332 17.63 14.09 8.93
N HIS A 333 17.35 14.32 7.65
CA HIS A 333 18.20 13.88 6.53
C HIS A 333 19.09 15.01 5.98
N ARG A 334 19.17 16.16 6.65
CA ARG A 334 20.05 17.28 6.26
C ARG A 334 19.90 17.68 4.79
N VAL A 335 18.67 17.75 4.33
CA VAL A 335 18.35 18.20 2.98
C VAL A 335 18.79 19.65 2.81
N ASP A 336 19.35 20.00 1.65
CA ASP A 336 19.75 21.38 1.35
C ASP A 336 18.58 22.36 1.58
N GLY A 337 18.87 23.50 2.22
CA GLY A 337 17.84 24.43 2.66
C GLY A 337 16.95 24.96 1.52
N LYS A 338 17.50 25.14 0.30
CA LYS A 338 16.70 25.59 -0.85
C LYS A 338 15.80 24.47 -1.37
N GLN A 339 16.30 23.23 -1.41
CA GLN A 339 15.49 22.08 -1.81
C GLN A 339 14.37 21.80 -0.79
N ALA A 340 14.69 21.88 0.51
CA ALA A 340 13.74 21.71 1.58
C ALA A 340 12.63 22.78 1.53
N GLN A 341 13.00 24.06 1.38
CA GLN A 341 12.03 25.15 1.24
C GLN A 341 11.12 24.98 0.02
N ARG A 342 11.65 24.54 -1.13
CA ARG A 342 10.84 24.29 -2.33
C ARG A 342 9.86 23.13 -2.13
N ALA A 343 10.29 22.05 -1.46
CA ALA A 343 9.41 20.93 -1.13
C ALA A 343 8.31 21.36 -0.15
N LEU A 344 8.66 22.08 0.92
CA LEU A 344 7.71 22.59 1.92
C LEU A 344 6.71 23.59 1.32
N ALA A 345 7.18 24.54 0.51
CA ALA A 345 6.30 25.49 -0.18
C ALA A 345 5.31 24.79 -1.12
N ARG A 346 5.69 23.66 -1.74
CA ARG A 346 4.76 22.85 -2.53
C ARG A 346 3.78 22.09 -1.64
N ILE A 347 4.23 21.55 -0.51
CA ILE A 347 3.37 20.88 0.48
C ILE A 347 2.32 21.85 1.04
N GLU A 348 2.67 23.13 1.26
CA GLU A 348 1.73 24.18 1.69
C GLU A 348 0.55 24.37 0.72
N THR A 349 0.72 24.01 -0.56
CA THR A 349 -0.36 24.10 -1.56
C THR A 349 -1.25 22.87 -1.62
N LEU A 350 -0.91 21.79 -0.91
CA LEU A 350 -1.64 20.52 -0.98
C LEU A 350 -2.83 20.48 -0.03
N MET A 351 -3.93 19.91 -0.51
CA MET A 351 -5.09 19.64 0.32
C MET A 351 -4.89 18.33 1.11
N PRO A 352 -5.42 18.22 2.35
CA PRO A 352 -5.42 16.95 3.07
C PRO A 352 -6.06 15.83 2.23
N GLY A 353 -5.39 14.69 2.18
CA GLY A 353 -5.79 13.53 1.37
C GLY A 353 -5.20 13.49 -0.04
N GLU A 354 -4.63 14.59 -0.54
CA GLU A 354 -3.90 14.57 -1.81
C GLU A 354 -2.62 13.71 -1.72
N THR A 355 -2.17 13.23 -2.87
CA THR A 355 -0.91 12.51 -2.97
C THR A 355 0.24 13.41 -2.53
N CYS A 356 0.93 12.99 -1.47
CA CYS A 356 2.16 13.63 -1.00
C CYS A 356 3.15 12.54 -0.58
N ARG A 357 4.28 12.43 -1.29
CA ARG A 357 5.35 11.48 -0.95
C ARG A 357 6.71 12.15 -1.12
N LEU A 358 7.62 11.93 -0.19
CA LEU A 358 9.00 12.41 -0.28
C LEU A 358 9.90 11.25 -0.68
N PHE A 359 10.55 11.39 -1.83
CA PHE A 359 11.67 10.54 -2.22
C PHE A 359 12.96 11.21 -1.77
N LEU A 360 13.51 10.74 -0.66
CA LEU A 360 14.81 11.17 -0.13
C LEU A 360 15.90 10.28 -0.73
N TYR A 361 16.95 10.91 -1.24
CA TYR A 361 18.09 10.20 -1.81
C TYR A 361 19.41 10.78 -1.30
N GLY A 362 20.29 9.93 -0.77
CA GLY A 362 21.58 10.31 -0.23
C GLY A 362 22.51 10.79 -1.34
N LEU A 363 23.18 11.92 -1.12
CA LEU A 363 24.24 12.37 -2.01
C LEU A 363 25.54 11.60 -1.72
N PRO A 364 26.46 11.46 -2.69
CA PRO A 364 27.71 10.72 -2.52
C PRO A 364 28.44 11.07 -1.20
N TYR A 365 28.46 10.11 -0.27
CA TYR A 365 29.13 10.23 1.03
C TYR A 365 30.30 9.25 1.11
N PHE A 366 31.50 9.79 1.39
CA PHE A 366 32.77 9.06 1.37
C PHE A 366 33.30 8.66 2.77
N GLY A 367 32.53 8.93 3.83
CA GLY A 367 32.86 8.49 5.19
C GLY A 367 32.40 7.06 5.51
N THR A 368 32.39 6.69 6.79
CA THR A 368 32.07 5.33 7.24
C THR A 368 30.56 5.09 7.32
N THR A 369 30.11 3.85 7.09
CA THR A 369 28.68 3.52 7.01
C THR A 369 27.92 3.82 8.30
N ASP A 370 28.54 3.67 9.47
CA ASP A 370 27.95 3.94 10.79
C ASP A 370 27.64 5.43 11.02
N ARG A 371 28.29 6.31 10.27
CA ARG A 371 28.08 7.76 10.32
C ARG A 371 27.21 8.28 9.20
N PHE A 372 26.79 7.42 8.27
CA PHE A 372 26.06 7.88 7.10
C PHE A 372 24.77 8.62 7.45
N ASP A 373 23.89 8.01 8.25
CA ASP A 373 22.62 8.63 8.64
C ASP A 373 22.82 9.96 9.43
N SER A 374 23.98 10.12 10.06
CA SER A 374 24.29 11.29 10.91
C SER A 374 25.28 12.28 10.29
N GLU A 375 25.84 12.03 9.12
CA GLU A 375 26.82 12.92 8.48
C GLU A 375 26.52 13.22 7.00
N SER A 376 25.74 12.38 6.33
CA SER A 376 25.42 12.59 4.91
C SER A 376 24.42 13.72 4.68
N SER A 377 24.55 14.36 3.53
CA SER A 377 23.53 15.25 2.97
C SER A 377 22.64 14.47 2.00
N TRP A 378 21.37 14.84 1.95
CA TRP A 378 20.38 14.20 1.10
C TRP A 378 19.77 15.21 0.14
N GLY A 379 19.38 14.74 -1.03
CA GLY A 379 18.43 15.43 -1.89
C GLY A 379 17.01 14.94 -1.64
N VAL A 380 16.04 15.70 -2.15
CA VAL A 380 14.62 15.36 -2.07
C VAL A 380 13.92 15.59 -3.39
N SER A 381 13.05 14.64 -3.75
CA SER A 381 12.04 14.79 -4.78
C SER A 381 10.66 14.65 -4.16
N LEU A 382 9.76 15.61 -4.43
CA LEU A 382 8.39 15.59 -3.94
C LEU A 382 7.47 15.02 -5.03
N GLU A 383 6.81 13.92 -4.71
CA GLU A 383 5.78 13.32 -5.54
C GLU A 383 4.40 13.86 -5.14
N THR A 384 3.74 14.49 -6.10
CA THR A 384 2.36 14.95 -6.03
C THR A 384 1.54 14.27 -7.12
N ALA A 385 0.21 14.44 -7.12
CA ALA A 385 -0.66 13.84 -8.12
C ALA A 385 -0.23 14.18 -9.57
N ASP A 386 0.24 15.40 -9.82
CA ASP A 386 0.68 15.86 -11.13
C ASP A 386 2.09 15.39 -11.54
N THR A 387 2.95 15.00 -10.59
CA THR A 387 4.33 14.56 -10.87
C THR A 387 4.54 13.05 -10.75
N SER A 388 3.57 12.32 -10.19
CA SER A 388 3.68 10.89 -9.89
C SER A 388 4.06 10.03 -11.10
N THR A 389 3.37 10.19 -12.22
CA THR A 389 3.64 9.42 -13.46
C THR A 389 5.05 9.66 -13.97
N MET A 390 5.50 10.92 -13.96
CA MET A 390 6.84 11.30 -14.44
C MET A 390 7.93 10.71 -13.54
N LEU A 391 7.84 10.93 -12.23
CA LEU A 391 8.85 10.46 -11.27
C LEU A 391 9.01 8.95 -11.36
N ARG A 392 7.88 8.23 -11.37
CA ARG A 392 7.85 6.77 -11.48
C ARG A 392 8.39 6.29 -12.82
N GLY A 393 8.00 6.93 -13.93
CA GLY A 393 8.46 6.57 -15.27
C GLY A 393 9.98 6.64 -15.41
N VAL A 394 10.57 7.76 -14.97
CA VAL A 394 12.04 7.98 -15.03
C VAL A 394 12.77 6.98 -14.15
N PHE A 395 12.32 6.83 -12.90
CA PHE A 395 12.96 5.93 -11.93
C PHE A 395 12.90 4.48 -12.39
N ASN A 396 11.74 4.01 -12.83
CA ASN A 396 11.55 2.64 -13.31
C ASN A 396 12.35 2.37 -14.58
N ALA A 397 12.36 3.30 -15.54
CA ALA A 397 13.14 3.13 -16.77
C ALA A 397 14.64 3.06 -16.47
N PHE A 398 15.15 3.85 -15.53
CA PHE A 398 16.55 3.74 -15.09
C PHE A 398 16.85 2.39 -14.43
N CYS A 399 16.01 1.94 -13.51
CA CYS A 399 16.13 0.63 -12.87
C CYS A 399 16.04 -0.53 -13.88
N SER A 400 15.25 -0.37 -14.95
CA SER A 400 15.08 -1.37 -16.00
C SER A 400 16.38 -1.73 -16.72
N LEU A 401 17.31 -0.76 -16.80
CA LEU A 401 18.63 -0.89 -17.39
C LEU A 401 19.66 -1.52 -16.43
N GLY A 402 19.22 -1.97 -15.25
CA GLY A 402 20.08 -2.58 -14.23
C GLY A 402 21.09 -1.61 -13.61
N ALA A 403 20.99 -0.30 -13.87
CA ALA A 403 22.00 0.70 -13.53
C ALA A 403 23.44 0.31 -13.98
N ASP A 404 23.58 -0.34 -15.14
CA ASP A 404 24.88 -0.60 -15.80
C ASP A 404 25.42 0.62 -16.58
N LEU A 405 24.90 1.81 -16.27
CA LEU A 405 25.34 3.07 -16.87
C LEU A 405 26.57 3.58 -16.12
N SER A 406 27.62 3.94 -16.85
CA SER A 406 28.80 4.62 -16.29
C SER A 406 28.47 6.00 -15.74
N ASP A 407 27.46 6.68 -16.32
CA ASP A 407 26.99 7.98 -15.89
C ASP A 407 25.45 8.04 -15.91
N PRO A 408 24.78 8.23 -14.76
CA PRO A 408 23.32 8.39 -14.70
C PRO A 408 22.76 9.56 -15.53
N SER A 409 23.57 10.58 -15.80
CA SER A 409 23.16 11.71 -16.64
C SER A 409 23.03 11.34 -18.12
N ASP A 410 23.73 10.31 -18.60
CA ASP A 410 23.59 9.80 -19.98
C ASP A 410 22.19 9.23 -20.23
N PHE A 411 21.61 8.55 -19.23
CA PHE A 411 20.22 8.09 -19.31
C PHE A 411 19.25 9.27 -19.41
N LEU A 412 19.41 10.30 -18.57
CA LEU A 412 18.54 11.48 -18.65
C LEU A 412 18.70 12.20 -19.99
N LEU A 413 19.90 12.20 -20.60
CA LEU A 413 20.13 12.81 -21.92
C LEU A 413 19.39 12.05 -23.02
N ARG A 414 19.39 10.72 -22.94
CA ARG A 414 18.77 9.83 -23.93
C ARG A 414 17.25 9.76 -23.78
N ASP A 415 16.76 9.53 -22.56
CA ASP A 415 15.39 9.13 -22.27
C ASP A 415 14.58 10.21 -21.50
N GLY A 416 15.23 11.19 -20.88
CA GLY A 416 14.57 12.18 -20.00
C GLY A 416 13.48 12.99 -20.71
N THR A 417 13.65 13.27 -22.01
CA THR A 417 12.68 14.03 -22.80
C THR A 417 11.33 13.34 -22.92
N ALA A 418 11.28 12.00 -22.94
CA ALA A 418 10.05 11.22 -22.94
C ALA A 418 9.21 11.43 -21.66
N TYR A 419 9.85 11.88 -20.58
CA TYR A 419 9.23 12.17 -19.29
C TYR A 419 9.14 13.67 -18.99
N GLY A 420 9.38 14.53 -19.98
CA GLY A 420 9.34 15.98 -19.82
C GLY A 420 10.52 16.57 -19.03
N ILE A 421 11.65 15.84 -18.97
CA ILE A 421 12.89 16.30 -18.34
C ILE A 421 13.88 16.69 -19.43
N ALA A 422 14.15 17.98 -19.57
CA ALA A 422 15.18 18.51 -20.46
C ALA A 422 16.45 18.87 -19.68
N LYS A 423 17.60 18.87 -20.37
CA LYS A 423 18.87 19.29 -19.78
C LYS A 423 18.79 20.74 -19.29
N ASP A 424 18.89 20.92 -17.98
CA ASP A 424 18.86 22.22 -17.33
C ASP A 424 19.84 22.22 -16.15
N LEU A 425 20.87 23.07 -16.22
CA LEU A 425 21.92 23.16 -15.21
C LEU A 425 21.64 24.25 -14.17
N ASN A 426 20.49 24.91 -14.24
CA ASN A 426 20.10 25.88 -13.23
C ASN A 426 19.85 25.17 -11.88
N ALA A 427 20.30 25.80 -10.80
CA ALA A 427 20.11 25.27 -9.45
C ALA A 427 18.61 25.06 -9.17
N GLY A 428 18.25 23.85 -8.74
CA GLY A 428 16.85 23.48 -8.49
C GLY A 428 16.06 23.08 -9.75
N SER A 429 16.73 22.86 -10.89
CA SER A 429 16.09 22.22 -12.04
C SER A 429 15.71 20.77 -11.73
N ARG A 430 14.66 20.27 -12.39
CA ARG A 430 14.30 18.84 -12.33
C ARG A 430 15.44 17.96 -12.84
N TRP A 431 16.19 18.43 -13.83
CA TRP A 431 17.35 17.73 -14.36
C TRP A 431 18.39 17.42 -13.27
N LEU A 432 18.78 18.43 -12.48
CA LEU A 432 19.76 18.24 -11.40
C LEU A 432 19.22 17.37 -10.27
N GLU A 433 17.92 17.50 -9.96
CA GLU A 433 17.22 16.67 -8.99
C GLU A 433 17.28 15.19 -9.39
N PHE A 434 16.85 14.84 -10.60
CA PHE A 434 16.90 13.45 -11.08
C PHE A 434 18.33 12.96 -11.29
N THR A 435 19.27 13.82 -11.72
CA THR A 435 20.68 13.43 -11.81
C THR A 435 21.21 12.99 -10.44
N GLY A 436 20.88 13.74 -9.39
CA GLY A 436 21.22 13.39 -8.01
C GLY A 436 20.55 12.10 -7.54
N LEU A 437 19.27 11.93 -7.81
CA LEU A 437 18.49 10.74 -7.44
C LEU A 437 19.05 9.48 -8.11
N LEU A 438 19.29 9.52 -9.43
CA LEU A 438 19.81 8.39 -10.19
C LEU A 438 21.28 8.10 -9.83
N THR A 439 22.05 9.12 -9.45
CA THR A 439 23.40 8.94 -8.88
C THR A 439 23.33 8.22 -7.54
N ALA A 440 22.41 8.60 -6.65
CA ALA A 440 22.20 7.88 -5.40
C ALA A 440 21.81 6.42 -5.64
N ALA A 441 20.94 6.15 -6.63
CA ALA A 441 20.59 4.80 -7.05
C ALA A 441 21.81 4.02 -7.59
N TYR A 442 22.70 4.66 -8.34
CA TYR A 442 23.95 4.04 -8.78
C TYR A 442 24.86 3.64 -7.61
N PHE A 443 25.06 4.52 -6.63
CA PHE A 443 25.86 4.20 -5.43
C PHE A 443 25.19 3.16 -4.53
N ALA A 444 23.87 3.20 -4.43
CA ALA A 444 23.08 2.18 -3.76
C ALA A 444 23.34 0.81 -4.38
N LYS A 445 23.45 0.70 -5.71
CA LYS A 445 23.75 -0.58 -6.38
C LYS A 445 25.12 -1.09 -5.95
N ARG A 446 26.11 -0.21 -5.87
CA ARG A 446 27.49 -0.57 -5.49
C ARG A 446 27.61 -1.02 -4.04
N GLU A 447 26.87 -0.37 -3.13
CA GLU A 447 26.79 -0.82 -1.73
C GLU A 447 26.31 -2.27 -1.65
N VAL A 448 25.51 -2.71 -2.62
CA VAL A 448 24.77 -3.94 -2.48
C VAL A 448 25.17 -5.08 -3.43
N HIS A 449 25.75 -4.78 -4.59
CA HIS A 449 26.27 -5.74 -5.57
C HIS A 449 27.81 -5.70 -5.69
N GLY A 450 28.44 -4.73 -5.03
CA GLY A 450 29.87 -4.50 -5.11
C GLY A 450 30.26 -3.66 -6.33
N PRO A 451 31.55 -3.32 -6.47
CA PRO A 451 32.06 -2.57 -7.62
C PRO A 451 31.95 -3.39 -8.91
N SER A 452 31.56 -2.75 -10.02
CA SER A 452 31.69 -3.32 -11.36
C SER A 452 33.18 -3.54 -11.69
N PRO A 453 33.56 -4.45 -12.62
CA PRO A 453 34.94 -4.58 -13.11
C PRO A 453 35.58 -3.27 -13.62
N ILE A 454 34.77 -2.25 -13.89
CA ILE A 454 35.18 -0.94 -14.41
C ILE A 454 35.33 0.11 -13.27
N ASP A 455 34.91 -0.20 -12.04
CA ASP A 455 34.80 0.77 -10.94
C ASP A 455 36.00 0.78 -9.98
N THR A 456 36.60 1.95 -9.75
CA THR A 456 37.72 2.16 -8.81
C THR A 456 37.46 3.18 -7.69
N MET A 457 36.28 3.81 -7.60
CA MET A 457 36.05 4.91 -6.66
C MET A 457 35.01 4.62 -5.58
N GLY A 458 35.41 4.31 -4.34
CA GLY A 458 34.48 4.30 -3.20
C GLY A 458 35.03 3.53 -2.00
N SER A 459 34.87 4.08 -0.79
CA SER A 459 35.35 3.52 0.48
C SER A 459 34.29 2.70 1.24
N ARG A 460 33.06 2.59 0.71
CA ARG A 460 31.98 1.88 1.39
C ARG A 460 32.10 0.36 1.28
N PRO A 461 31.95 -0.38 2.40
CA PRO A 461 31.92 -1.82 2.38
C PRO A 461 30.65 -2.32 1.68
N PHE A 462 30.83 -3.36 0.88
CA PHE A 462 29.75 -4.15 0.30
C PHE A 462 28.93 -4.83 1.41
N LYS A 463 27.61 -4.69 1.34
CA LYS A 463 26.64 -5.34 2.22
C LYS A 463 25.73 -6.25 1.41
N PRO A 464 26.03 -7.56 1.30
CA PRO A 464 25.12 -8.49 0.65
C PRO A 464 23.83 -8.61 1.47
N HIS A 465 22.72 -8.73 0.74
CA HIS A 465 21.34 -8.97 1.17
C HIS A 465 20.71 -7.92 2.10
N GLY A 466 21.20 -6.67 2.11
CA GLY A 466 20.65 -5.55 2.89
C GLY A 466 19.85 -4.52 2.08
N ALA A 467 18.99 -3.75 2.74
CA ALA A 467 18.37 -2.57 2.14
C ALA A 467 19.41 -1.46 1.92
N THR A 468 19.26 -0.68 0.84
CA THR A 468 20.14 0.47 0.62
C THR A 468 19.93 1.52 1.69
N THR A 469 21.02 2.01 2.27
CA THR A 469 20.97 3.19 3.14
C THR A 469 20.67 4.47 2.34
N TRP A 470 20.89 4.48 1.03
CA TRP A 470 20.85 5.68 0.20
C TRP A 470 19.47 6.20 -0.17
N LEU A 471 18.44 5.37 -0.13
CA LEU A 471 17.12 5.74 -0.67
C LEU A 471 16.07 5.56 0.42
N ARG A 472 15.20 6.56 0.61
CA ARG A 472 14.05 6.48 1.50
C ARG A 472 12.84 7.09 0.81
N TYR A 473 11.71 6.41 0.94
CA TYR A 473 10.47 6.84 0.31
C TYR A 473 9.40 6.96 1.40
N VAL A 474 9.05 8.22 1.69
CA VAL A 474 8.14 8.58 2.78
C VAL A 474 6.77 8.88 2.19
N SER A 475 5.76 8.10 2.58
CA SER A 475 4.37 8.30 2.14
C SER A 475 3.56 8.95 3.26
N PHE A 476 2.84 10.01 2.95
CA PHE A 476 1.97 10.69 3.90
C PHE A 476 0.51 10.28 3.67
N THR A 477 -0.11 9.69 4.69
CA THR A 477 -1.48 9.20 4.67
C THR A 477 -2.37 10.07 5.54
N PHE A 478 -3.43 10.63 4.97
CA PHE A 478 -4.37 11.42 5.74
C PHE A 478 -5.23 10.50 6.62
N ARG A 479 -5.17 10.70 7.94
CA ARG A 479 -6.02 10.06 8.94
C ARG A 479 -6.68 11.16 9.75
N PRO A 480 -7.96 11.48 9.48
CA PRO A 480 -8.64 12.55 10.20
C PRO A 480 -8.65 12.23 11.69
N ALA A 481 -8.31 13.22 12.51
CA ALA A 481 -8.38 13.14 13.95
C ALA A 481 -9.06 14.41 14.50
N VAL A 482 -9.76 14.27 15.61
CA VAL A 482 -10.37 15.41 16.30
C VAL A 482 -9.25 16.28 16.89
N PRO A 483 -9.15 17.58 16.54
CA PRO A 483 -8.16 18.46 17.12
C PRO A 483 -8.33 18.54 18.65
N PRO A 484 -7.25 18.52 19.45
CA PRO A 484 -7.35 18.66 20.91
C PRO A 484 -8.11 19.92 21.33
N ALA A 485 -7.94 21.02 20.60
CA ALA A 485 -8.66 22.27 20.82
C ALA A 485 -10.18 22.11 20.61
N LEU A 486 -10.62 21.32 19.62
CA LEU A 486 -12.03 21.04 19.39
C LEU A 486 -12.60 20.18 20.52
N SER A 487 -11.91 19.11 20.91
CA SER A 487 -12.37 18.25 22.00
C SER A 487 -12.46 19.02 23.34
N GLU A 488 -11.50 19.90 23.61
CA GLU A 488 -11.56 20.80 24.76
C GLU A 488 -12.71 21.81 24.67
N PHE A 489 -12.91 22.42 23.50
CA PHE A 489 -14.02 23.36 23.26
C PHE A 489 -15.39 22.72 23.47
N LEU A 490 -15.53 21.43 23.15
CA LEU A 490 -16.76 20.66 23.25
C LEU A 490 -17.02 20.06 24.65
N ARG A 491 -16.10 20.21 25.62
CA ARG A 491 -16.16 19.52 26.92
C ARG A 491 -17.47 19.72 27.69
N ASP A 492 -18.11 20.88 27.56
CA ASP A 492 -19.38 21.21 28.20
C ASP A 492 -20.62 21.01 27.28
N CYS A 493 -20.43 20.47 26.07
CA CYS A 493 -21.49 20.30 25.08
C CYS A 493 -22.15 18.92 25.20
N HIS A 494 -23.48 18.87 25.24
CA HIS A 494 -24.21 17.59 25.34
C HIS A 494 -24.09 16.72 24.08
N ASN A 495 -23.83 17.35 22.93
CA ASN A 495 -23.71 16.71 21.63
C ASN A 495 -22.25 16.57 21.16
N ALA A 496 -21.28 16.62 22.08
CA ALA A 496 -19.84 16.57 21.77
C ALA A 496 -19.47 15.37 20.86
N ALA A 497 -19.86 14.14 21.23
CA ALA A 497 -19.56 12.94 20.46
C ALA A 497 -20.15 12.97 19.04
N GLN A 498 -21.34 13.54 18.86
CA GLN A 498 -21.96 13.70 17.54
C GLN A 498 -21.16 14.70 16.68
N ILE A 499 -20.73 15.81 17.27
CA ILE A 499 -19.94 16.83 16.57
C ILE A 499 -18.56 16.28 16.18
N GLU A 500 -17.90 15.54 17.08
CA GLU A 500 -16.63 14.88 16.78
C GLU A 500 -16.76 13.87 15.64
N ALA A 501 -17.79 13.02 15.65
CA ALA A 501 -18.06 12.09 14.55
C ALA A 501 -18.33 12.83 13.22
N THR A 502 -19.18 13.86 13.25
CA THR A 502 -19.51 14.68 12.07
C THR A 502 -18.26 15.38 11.50
N TYR A 503 -17.37 15.85 12.37
CA TYR A 503 -16.10 16.46 11.96
C TYR A 503 -15.21 15.44 11.26
N LEU A 504 -15.09 14.22 11.78
CA LEU A 504 -14.23 13.17 11.24
C LEU A 504 -14.65 12.68 9.84
N GLU A 505 -15.94 12.80 9.49
CA GLU A 505 -16.44 12.43 8.16
C GLU A 505 -15.86 13.32 7.04
N ALA A 506 -15.71 14.62 7.30
CA ALA A 506 -15.19 15.58 6.31
C ALA A 506 -14.51 16.80 6.97
N PRO A 507 -13.35 16.65 7.64
CA PRO A 507 -12.70 17.75 8.35
C PRO A 507 -12.47 19.01 7.50
N PRO A 508 -12.01 18.92 6.22
CA PRO A 508 -11.75 20.10 5.39
C PRO A 508 -12.99 20.95 5.09
N GLN A 509 -14.20 20.43 5.31
CA GLN A 509 -15.45 21.15 5.06
C GLN A 509 -15.77 22.19 6.13
N TYR A 510 -15.25 22.00 7.36
CA TYR A 510 -15.63 22.81 8.51
C TYR A 510 -14.58 23.87 8.83
N ALA A 511 -15.02 25.13 8.88
CA ALA A 511 -14.17 26.27 9.21
C ALA A 511 -14.27 26.68 10.68
N THR A 512 -15.41 26.42 11.33
CA THR A 512 -15.67 26.94 12.67
C THR A 512 -16.59 26.01 13.46
N ALA A 513 -16.29 25.82 14.74
CA ALA A 513 -17.22 25.27 15.72
C ALA A 513 -17.81 26.40 16.57
N VAL A 514 -19.13 26.39 16.77
CA VAL A 514 -19.84 27.38 17.57
C VAL A 514 -20.68 26.67 18.62
N LYS A 515 -20.71 27.17 19.85
CA LYS A 515 -21.56 26.62 20.91
C LYS A 515 -22.46 27.67 21.54
N VAL A 516 -23.69 27.28 21.84
CA VAL A 516 -24.68 28.12 22.53
C VAL A 516 -25.09 27.47 23.86
N PRO A 517 -25.29 28.26 24.93
CA PRO A 517 -25.63 27.71 26.22
C PRO A 517 -27.05 27.11 26.21
N LEU A 518 -27.25 26.03 26.96
CA LEU A 518 -28.57 25.46 27.23
C LEU A 518 -29.27 26.21 28.39
N PRO A 519 -30.60 26.10 28.55
CA PRO A 519 -31.33 26.80 29.61
C PRO A 519 -30.93 26.44 31.05
N LEU A 520 -30.45 25.21 31.29
CA LEU A 520 -30.12 24.73 32.64
C LEU A 520 -28.60 24.68 32.88
N ALA A 521 -27.89 23.89 32.07
CA ALA A 521 -26.44 23.73 32.17
C ALA A 521 -25.87 23.15 30.87
N GLY A 522 -24.59 23.43 30.62
CA GLY A 522 -23.88 22.98 29.43
C GLY A 522 -24.26 23.76 28.16
N SER A 523 -23.79 23.24 27.04
CA SER A 523 -23.92 23.90 25.73
C SER A 523 -24.40 22.91 24.65
N GLU A 524 -24.81 23.46 23.51
CA GLU A 524 -25.01 22.74 22.25
C GLU A 524 -24.05 23.31 21.22
N ALA A 525 -23.29 22.44 20.55
CA ALA A 525 -22.33 22.83 19.53
C ALA A 525 -22.83 22.59 18.10
N PHE A 526 -22.29 23.35 17.15
CA PHE A 526 -22.56 23.30 15.72
C PHE A 526 -21.24 23.45 14.95
N LEU A 527 -21.09 22.72 13.85
CA LEU A 527 -20.01 22.93 12.90
C LEU A 527 -20.52 23.76 11.72
N LEU A 528 -19.73 24.74 11.30
CA LEU A 528 -20.03 25.62 10.19
C LEU A 528 -18.92 25.52 9.14
N ASN A 529 -19.33 25.45 7.87
CA ASN A 529 -18.42 25.62 6.75
C ASN A 529 -18.06 27.11 6.55
N ALA A 530 -17.11 27.41 5.66
CA ALA A 530 -16.65 28.79 5.45
C ALA A 530 -17.79 29.77 5.09
N SER A 531 -18.74 29.36 4.24
CA SER A 531 -19.89 30.18 3.85
C SER A 531 -20.84 30.46 5.03
N ALA A 532 -21.16 29.45 5.83
CA ALA A 532 -21.99 29.59 7.03
C ALA A 532 -21.28 30.41 8.12
N THR A 533 -19.96 30.30 8.26
CA THR A 533 -19.16 31.17 9.15
C THR A 533 -19.24 32.64 8.73
N ALA A 534 -19.10 32.93 7.43
CA ALA A 534 -19.23 34.28 6.90
C ALA A 534 -20.64 34.85 7.13
N GLU A 535 -21.67 34.04 6.90
CA GLU A 535 -23.06 34.42 7.15
C GLU A 535 -23.34 34.69 8.63
N LEU A 536 -22.86 33.83 9.55
CA LEU A 536 -22.96 34.07 10.99
C LEU A 536 -22.29 35.39 11.38
N THR A 537 -21.10 35.66 10.84
CA THR A 537 -20.36 36.88 11.14
C THR A 537 -21.13 38.12 10.72
N ALA A 538 -21.68 38.12 9.50
CA ALA A 538 -22.52 39.21 9.00
C ALA A 538 -23.80 39.39 9.84
N ALA A 539 -24.45 38.28 10.22
CA ALA A 539 -25.64 38.30 11.05
C ALA A 539 -25.38 38.93 12.43
N LEU A 540 -24.26 38.57 13.07
CA LEU A 540 -23.88 39.12 14.37
C LEU A 540 -23.55 40.62 14.30
N VAL A 541 -22.95 41.09 13.20
CA VAL A 541 -22.68 42.52 12.97
C VAL A 541 -23.98 43.31 12.84
N ASP A 542 -24.92 42.86 12.00
CA ASP A 542 -26.22 43.53 11.82
C ASP A 542 -27.05 43.52 13.12
N LEU A 543 -27.08 42.38 13.82
CA LEU A 543 -27.76 42.27 15.12
C LEU A 543 -27.16 43.25 16.15
N ARG A 544 -25.83 43.33 16.23
CA ARG A 544 -25.16 44.26 17.16
C ARG A 544 -25.49 45.72 16.83
N GLN A 545 -25.55 46.08 15.55
CA GLN A 545 -25.94 47.42 15.12
C GLN A 545 -27.38 47.75 15.51
N LYS A 546 -28.32 46.83 15.26
CA LYS A 546 -29.73 46.99 15.65
C LYS A 546 -29.91 47.13 17.16
N LEU A 547 -29.20 46.33 17.96
CA LEU A 547 -29.25 46.40 19.42
C LEU A 547 -28.62 47.68 19.97
N ALA A 548 -27.58 48.21 19.33
CA ALA A 548 -26.94 49.46 19.73
C ALA A 548 -27.82 50.70 19.44
N GLN A 549 -28.72 50.62 18.45
CA GLN A 549 -29.68 51.68 18.12
C GLN A 549 -30.93 51.66 19.00
N ALA A 550 -31.23 50.52 19.65
CA ALA A 550 -32.37 50.38 20.55
C ALA A 550 -32.05 50.91 21.96
N VAL A 551 -33.03 51.53 22.60
CA VAL A 551 -32.94 51.91 24.02
C VAL A 551 -32.87 50.62 24.86
N PRO A 552 -32.13 50.56 25.99
CA PRO A 552 -31.94 49.33 26.75
C PRO A 552 -33.23 48.55 27.09
N ALA A 553 -34.34 49.24 27.38
CA ALA A 553 -35.63 48.63 27.68
C ALA A 553 -36.28 47.92 26.47
N GLU A 554 -35.89 48.28 25.24
CA GLU A 554 -36.48 47.80 23.99
C GLU A 554 -35.63 46.73 23.29
N GLN A 555 -34.42 46.44 23.79
CA GLN A 555 -33.46 45.54 23.14
C GLN A 555 -33.99 44.12 22.90
N PHE A 556 -34.80 43.57 23.83
CA PHE A 556 -35.45 42.27 23.61
C PHE A 556 -36.48 42.30 22.47
N GLY A 557 -37.19 43.41 22.32
CA GLY A 557 -38.10 43.62 21.19
C GLY A 557 -37.36 43.73 19.86
N ALA A 558 -36.24 44.47 19.85
CA ALA A 558 -35.37 44.59 18.68
C ALA A 558 -34.76 43.24 18.27
N LEU A 559 -34.31 42.43 19.24
CA LEU A 559 -33.84 41.06 19.00
C LEU A 559 -34.94 40.17 18.40
N ALA A 560 -36.14 40.18 18.98
CA ALA A 560 -37.26 39.38 18.47
C ALA A 560 -37.66 39.80 17.05
N SER A 561 -37.70 41.11 16.77
CA SER A 561 -37.97 41.64 15.42
C SER A 561 -36.89 41.23 14.42
N TYR A 562 -35.62 41.27 14.83
CA TYR A 562 -34.52 40.81 14.00
C TYR A 562 -34.71 39.34 13.60
N LEU A 563 -34.85 38.45 14.59
CA LEU A 563 -35.01 37.01 14.36
C LEU A 563 -36.25 36.66 13.52
N ALA A 564 -37.31 37.46 13.58
CA ALA A 564 -38.51 37.27 12.76
C ALA A 564 -38.35 37.72 11.30
N SER A 565 -37.46 38.68 11.04
CA SER A 565 -37.25 39.29 9.72
C SER A 565 -36.05 38.72 8.94
N SER A 566 -35.10 38.09 9.64
CA SER A 566 -33.87 37.59 9.05
C SER A 566 -34.07 36.20 8.45
N ASN A 567 -33.67 36.03 7.18
CA ASN A 567 -33.65 34.73 6.51
C ASN A 567 -32.20 34.28 6.32
N HIS A 568 -31.73 33.38 7.20
CA HIS A 568 -30.38 32.82 7.13
C HIS A 568 -30.41 31.35 6.75
N LEU A 569 -30.24 31.07 5.46
CA LEU A 569 -30.49 29.74 4.89
C LEU A 569 -29.41 28.71 5.23
N LEU A 570 -28.17 29.15 5.52
CA LEU A 570 -27.06 28.23 5.83
C LEU A 570 -26.85 28.00 7.33
N LEU A 571 -27.54 28.74 8.20
CA LEU A 571 -27.38 28.64 9.65
C LEU A 571 -28.41 27.70 10.27
N PRO A 572 -28.02 26.80 11.19
CA PRO A 572 -28.96 26.02 11.97
C PRO A 572 -29.95 26.93 12.72
N ALA A 573 -31.25 26.66 12.59
CA ALA A 573 -32.30 27.50 13.20
C ALA A 573 -32.14 27.67 14.72
N ARG A 574 -31.63 26.64 15.43
CA ARG A 574 -31.34 26.71 16.87
C ARG A 574 -30.18 27.65 17.19
N LEU A 575 -29.13 27.65 16.38
CA LEU A 575 -28.00 28.58 16.52
C LEU A 575 -28.47 30.02 16.32
N LEU A 576 -29.25 30.28 15.28
CA LEU A 576 -29.78 31.61 14.99
C LEU A 576 -30.67 32.14 16.12
N ARG A 577 -31.57 31.32 16.65
CA ARG A 577 -32.47 31.71 17.76
C ARG A 577 -31.76 31.96 19.10
N ARG A 578 -30.46 31.66 19.17
CA ARG A 578 -29.61 31.84 20.36
C ARG A 578 -28.44 32.78 20.07
N SER A 579 -28.51 33.56 18.98
CA SER A 579 -27.45 34.48 18.56
C SER A 579 -27.17 35.58 19.58
N GLU A 580 -28.11 35.88 20.48
CA GLU A 580 -27.91 36.83 21.60
C GLU A 580 -26.72 36.46 22.49
N PHE A 581 -26.39 35.17 22.59
CA PHE A 581 -25.23 34.68 23.34
C PHE A 581 -23.90 34.89 22.62
N LEU A 582 -23.92 35.38 21.38
CA LEU A 582 -22.74 35.60 20.54
C LEU A 582 -22.53 37.09 20.20
N VAL A 583 -23.43 37.98 20.62
CA VAL A 583 -23.34 39.43 20.33
C VAL A 583 -22.20 40.08 21.12
N ASP A 584 -22.03 39.71 22.38
CA ASP A 584 -20.94 40.21 23.22
C ASP A 584 -19.59 39.61 22.76
N ALA A 585 -18.58 40.47 22.61
CA ALA A 585 -17.30 40.07 22.04
C ALA A 585 -16.52 39.11 22.95
N ALA A 586 -16.56 39.31 24.28
CA ALA A 586 -15.87 38.47 25.23
C ALA A 586 -16.54 37.09 25.33
N ALA A 587 -17.87 37.06 25.39
CA ALA A 587 -18.63 35.82 25.38
C ALA A 587 -18.48 35.04 24.06
N ARG A 588 -18.40 35.73 22.92
CA ARG A 588 -18.20 35.12 21.61
C ARG A 588 -16.85 34.42 21.51
N ALA A 589 -15.77 35.02 22.01
CA ALA A 589 -14.44 34.41 21.99
C ALA A 589 -14.39 33.05 22.71
N ALA A 590 -15.20 32.85 23.76
CA ALA A 590 -15.32 31.57 24.46
C ALA A 590 -16.29 30.56 23.80
N ARG A 591 -17.04 31.00 22.78
CA ARG A 591 -18.15 30.25 22.16
C ARG A 591 -17.97 29.99 20.67
N VAL A 592 -16.86 30.46 20.09
CA VAL A 592 -16.50 30.28 18.69
C VAL A 592 -15.06 29.80 18.63
N LEU A 593 -14.83 28.66 17.99
CA LEU A 593 -13.52 28.09 17.73
C LEU A 593 -13.30 28.01 16.23
N THR A 594 -12.21 28.61 15.74
CA THR A 594 -11.76 28.43 14.36
C THR A 594 -11.08 27.07 14.21
N LEU A 595 -11.46 26.31 13.19
CA LEU A 595 -10.96 24.95 12.92
C LEU A 595 -9.97 24.87 11.75
N THR A 596 -10.00 25.85 10.85
CA THR A 596 -9.17 25.84 9.64
C THR A 596 -7.79 26.46 9.86
N ASP A 597 -6.75 25.64 9.65
CA ASP A 597 -5.41 26.06 9.19
C ASP A 597 -5.41 26.10 7.64
N ASN A 598 -6.29 26.89 7.01
CA ASN A 598 -6.38 26.92 5.54
C ASN A 598 -5.60 28.14 5.01
N PRO A 599 -4.43 27.98 4.35
CA PRO A 599 -3.58 29.09 3.92
C PRO A 599 -4.27 29.99 2.87
N ASN A 600 -5.30 29.49 2.19
CA ASN A 600 -6.08 30.27 1.22
C ASN A 600 -7.06 31.28 1.86
N LEU A 601 -7.19 31.32 3.19
CA LEU A 601 -8.07 32.24 3.90
C LEU A 601 -7.33 33.31 4.73
N GLU A 602 -6.01 33.19 4.95
CA GLU A 602 -5.23 34.20 5.68
C GLU A 602 -4.98 35.52 4.92
N THR A 603 -5.35 35.58 3.63
CA THR A 603 -5.20 36.81 2.82
C THR A 603 -6.31 37.85 3.05
N ALA A 604 -7.31 37.55 3.88
CA ALA A 604 -8.30 38.54 4.34
C ALA A 604 -7.95 39.07 5.75
N LYS A 605 -6.73 39.60 5.94
CA LYS A 605 -6.48 40.50 7.08
C LYS A 605 -7.25 41.80 6.84
N ASP A 606 -8.20 42.06 7.74
CA ASP A 606 -8.96 43.28 7.87
C ASP A 606 -8.02 44.51 7.88
N PRO A 607 -8.14 45.47 6.95
CA PRO A 607 -7.30 46.67 6.94
C PRO A 607 -7.68 47.69 8.02
N ASN A 608 -8.66 47.40 8.89
CA ASN A 608 -9.08 48.31 9.95
C ASN A 608 -8.78 47.74 11.35
N HIS A 609 -7.51 47.75 11.72
CA HIS A 609 -7.11 47.82 13.13
C HIS A 609 -5.96 48.82 13.29
N GLU A 610 -6.32 50.11 13.34
CA GLU A 610 -5.73 51.12 14.24
C GLU A 610 -6.80 51.54 15.25
#